data_AF-A0A318HGE5-F1
#
_entry.id   AF-A0A318HGE5-F1
#
_cell.length_a   1.000
_cell.length_b   1.000
_cell.length_c   1.000
_cell.angle_alpha   90.00
_cell.angle_beta   90.00
_cell.angle_gamma   90.00
#
_symmetry.space_group_name_H-M   'P 1'
#
loop_
_entity.id
_entity.type
_entity.pdbx_description
1 polymer ?
#
loop_
_entity_poly.entity_id
_entity_poly.type
_entity_poly.pdbx_seq_one_letter_code
_entity_poly.pdbx_strand_id
1 'polypeptide(L)'
;MLFSRAAPASIVREMSAIGESDSVASLRELVSHPHVVEILDALNHGPMTFARIRTHVHASRRALVMALRLVAARGLVTKNDNGSWDSDARADVVYRHTDVGRRVVDALSRFATWTNITAGSGSPSRPR
;
A
#
# COMPACT_ATOMS: atom_id res chain seq x y z
N MET A 1 -20.65 -46.29 1.21
CA MET A 1 -19.79 -45.19 0.71
C MET A 1 -20.68 -43.98 0.47
N LEU A 2 -20.62 -43.00 1.37
CA LEU A 2 -21.57 -41.88 1.51
C LEU A 2 -21.05 -40.60 0.79
N PHE A 3 -21.88 -40.06 -0.10
CA PHE A 3 -22.11 -38.67 -0.54
C PHE A 3 -21.05 -37.55 -0.43
N SER A 4 -20.90 -36.84 -1.57
CA SER A 4 -20.80 -35.37 -1.74
C SER A 4 -19.51 -34.66 -1.27
N ARG A 5 -19.01 -33.60 -1.91
CA ARG A 5 -19.70 -32.58 -2.72
C ARG A 5 -18.66 -31.84 -3.56
N ALA A 6 -18.82 -31.75 -4.87
CA ALA A 6 -18.23 -30.65 -5.61
C ALA A 6 -18.87 -29.37 -5.07
N ALA A 7 -18.05 -28.46 -4.52
CA ALA A 7 -18.54 -27.21 -3.98
C ALA A 7 -19.26 -26.44 -5.11
N PRO A 8 -20.50 -25.93 -4.88
CA PRO A 8 -21.16 -25.07 -5.86
C PRO A 8 -20.27 -23.87 -6.18
N ALA A 9 -20.23 -23.44 -7.43
CA ALA A 9 -19.42 -22.31 -7.92
C ALA A 9 -19.61 -21.00 -7.12
N SER A 10 -20.72 -20.89 -6.38
CA SER A 10 -21.00 -19.83 -5.41
C SER A 10 -19.94 -19.76 -4.28
N ILE A 11 -19.47 -20.90 -3.77
CA ILE A 11 -18.49 -20.95 -2.66
C ILE A 11 -17.09 -20.53 -3.12
N VAL A 12 -16.70 -20.86 -4.35
CA VAL A 12 -15.41 -20.43 -4.92
C VAL A 12 -15.40 -18.90 -5.13
N ARG A 13 -16.55 -18.33 -5.51
CA ARG A 13 -16.73 -16.88 -5.62
C ARG A 13 -16.73 -16.19 -4.24
N GLU A 14 -17.28 -16.85 -3.22
CA GLU A 14 -17.30 -16.35 -1.84
C GLU A 14 -15.92 -16.43 -1.18
N MET A 15 -15.13 -17.48 -1.42
CA MET A 15 -13.74 -17.59 -0.94
C MET A 15 -12.79 -16.60 -1.64
N SER A 16 -13.02 -16.31 -2.93
CA SER A 16 -12.30 -15.25 -3.65
C SER A 16 -12.68 -13.86 -3.12
N ALA A 17 -13.95 -13.65 -2.77
CA ALA A 17 -14.43 -12.40 -2.16
C ALA A 17 -13.93 -12.21 -0.72
N ILE A 18 -13.75 -13.30 0.05
CA ILE A 18 -13.15 -13.25 1.39
C ILE A 18 -11.67 -12.87 1.30
N GLY A 19 -10.90 -13.48 0.39
CA GLY A 19 -9.50 -13.10 0.15
C GLY A 19 -9.33 -11.69 -0.41
N GLU A 20 -10.27 -11.24 -1.24
CA GLU A 20 -10.31 -9.87 -1.76
C GLU A 20 -10.71 -8.86 -0.67
N SER A 21 -11.68 -9.20 0.19
CA SER A 21 -12.08 -8.37 1.33
C SER A 21 -10.96 -8.24 2.36
N ASP A 22 -10.24 -9.31 2.66
CA ASP A 22 -9.07 -9.29 3.55
C ASP A 22 -7.92 -8.47 2.94
N SER A 23 -7.75 -8.56 1.62
CA SER A 23 -6.77 -7.75 0.89
C SER A 23 -7.13 -6.26 0.89
N VAL A 24 -8.41 -5.93 0.68
CA VAL A 24 -8.92 -4.56 0.73
C VAL A 24 -8.86 -4.00 2.14
N ALA A 25 -9.18 -4.79 3.17
CA ALA A 25 -9.02 -4.41 4.57
C ALA A 25 -7.54 -4.15 4.90
N SER A 26 -6.63 -5.01 4.42
CA SER A 26 -5.18 -4.83 4.60
C SER A 26 -4.65 -3.58 3.89
N LEU A 27 -5.12 -3.29 2.68
CA LEU A 27 -4.79 -2.07 1.94
C LEU A 27 -5.36 -0.83 2.65
N ARG A 28 -6.61 -0.90 3.13
CA ARG A 28 -7.25 0.18 3.88
C ARG A 28 -6.49 0.47 5.17
N GLU A 29 -6.09 -0.56 5.89
CA GLU A 29 -5.26 -0.44 7.09
C GLU A 29 -3.93 0.23 6.74
N LEU A 30 -3.25 -0.21 5.67
CA LEU A 30 -1.99 0.36 5.21
C LEU A 30 -2.11 1.87 4.92
N VAL A 31 -3.12 2.30 4.15
CA VAL A 31 -3.30 3.72 3.83
C VAL A 31 -3.84 4.57 4.98
N SER A 32 -4.35 3.94 6.04
CA SER A 32 -4.77 4.64 7.27
C SER A 32 -3.58 5.10 8.12
N HIS A 33 -2.37 4.60 7.84
CA HIS A 33 -1.16 4.98 8.57
C HIS A 33 -0.57 6.27 7.98
N PRO A 34 -0.24 7.28 8.82
CA PRO A 34 0.37 8.51 8.36
C PRO A 34 1.67 8.27 7.58
N HIS A 35 1.90 9.06 6.52
CA HIS A 35 3.11 9.09 5.71
C HIS A 35 3.36 7.83 4.85
N VAL A 36 2.53 6.79 4.96
CA VAL A 36 2.73 5.55 4.18
C VAL A 36 2.49 5.79 2.70
N VAL A 37 1.40 6.47 2.34
CA VAL A 37 1.06 6.72 0.94
C VAL A 37 2.14 7.59 0.29
N GLU A 38 2.61 8.61 0.99
CA GLU A 38 3.63 9.54 0.52
C GLU A 38 4.99 8.86 0.34
N ILE A 39 5.36 7.91 1.20
CA ILE A 39 6.58 7.10 1.01
C ILE A 39 6.45 6.19 -0.20
N LEU A 40 5.31 5.49 -0.33
CA LEU A 40 5.08 4.57 -1.43
C LEU A 40 5.07 5.33 -2.78
N ASP A 41 4.48 6.52 -2.81
CA ASP A 41 4.48 7.42 -3.95
C ASP A 41 5.89 7.96 -4.27
N ALA A 42 6.62 8.46 -3.26
CA ALA A 42 7.99 8.94 -3.45
C ALA A 42 8.90 7.86 -4.06
N LEU A 43 8.78 6.61 -3.61
CA LEU A 43 9.56 5.47 -4.13
C LEU A 43 9.07 4.99 -5.50
N ASN A 44 7.89 5.41 -5.96
CA ASN A 44 7.41 5.13 -7.31
C ASN A 44 8.22 5.87 -8.38
N HIS A 45 8.83 7.02 -8.03
CA HIS A 45 9.77 7.74 -8.89
C HIS A 45 11.16 7.07 -8.98
N GLY A 46 11.39 5.99 -8.22
CA GLY A 46 12.62 5.20 -8.24
C GLY A 46 13.27 5.07 -6.86
N PRO A 47 14.40 4.34 -6.76
CA PRO A 47 15.13 4.18 -5.51
C PRO A 47 15.61 5.52 -4.94
N MET A 48 15.39 5.76 -3.65
CA MET A 48 15.73 7.02 -2.99
C MET A 48 16.43 6.81 -1.65
N THR A 49 17.30 7.75 -1.28
CA THR A 49 17.91 7.77 0.05
C THR A 49 16.94 8.29 1.11
N PHE A 50 17.21 8.00 2.39
CA PHE A 50 16.44 8.57 3.51
C PHE A 50 16.33 10.10 3.42
N ALA A 51 17.45 10.76 3.06
CA ALA A 51 17.49 12.21 2.92
C ALA A 51 16.54 12.74 1.84
N ARG A 52 16.48 12.07 0.68
CA ARG A 52 15.55 12.44 -0.41
C ARG A 52 14.10 12.13 -0.04
N ILE A 53 13.82 11.01 0.60
CA ILE A 53 12.45 10.73 1.07
C ILE A 53 11.98 11.81 2.04
N ARG A 54 12.85 12.30 2.94
CA ARG A 54 12.55 13.42 3.83
C ARG A 54 12.21 14.73 3.13
N THR A 55 12.68 14.96 1.91
CA THR A 55 12.31 16.17 1.15
C THR A 55 10.96 16.03 0.45
N HIS A 56 10.52 14.80 0.18
CA HIS A 56 9.20 14.51 -0.39
C HIS A 56 8.10 14.35 0.67
N VAL A 57 8.46 13.81 1.83
CA VAL A 57 7.54 13.53 2.93
C VAL A 57 7.77 14.55 4.03
N HIS A 58 6.80 15.45 4.23
CA HIS A 58 6.81 16.43 5.31
C HIS A 58 6.52 15.78 6.68
N ALA A 59 7.44 14.92 7.12
CA ALA A 59 7.35 14.17 8.37
C ALA A 59 8.58 14.41 9.26
N SER A 60 8.41 14.26 10.57
CA SER A 60 9.55 14.16 11.47
C SER A 60 10.40 12.92 11.14
N ARG A 61 11.70 12.97 11.45
CA ARG A 61 12.60 11.81 11.25
C ARG A 61 12.05 10.54 11.88
N ARG A 62 11.52 10.64 13.11
CA ARG A 62 10.95 9.51 13.85
C ARG A 62 9.71 8.95 13.15
N ALA A 63 8.79 9.82 12.73
CA ALA A 63 7.58 9.39 12.02
C ALA A 63 7.92 8.69 10.70
N LEU A 64 8.89 9.23 9.94
CA LEU A 64 9.35 8.62 8.71
C LEU A 64 9.99 7.25 8.93
N VAL A 65 10.83 7.09 9.96
CA VAL A 65 11.43 5.80 10.32
C VAL A 65 10.35 4.79 10.69
N MET A 66 9.33 5.18 11.47
CA MET A 66 8.22 4.28 11.82
C MET A 66 7.43 3.83 10.61
N ALA A 67 7.10 4.75 9.70
CA ALA A 67 6.39 4.42 8.48
C ALA A 67 7.23 3.53 7.54
N LEU A 68 8.54 3.79 7.41
CA LEU A 68 9.47 2.91 6.67
C LEU A 68 9.54 1.50 7.26
N ARG A 69 9.59 1.38 8.59
CA ARG A 69 9.54 0.08 9.29
C ARG A 69 8.23 -0.65 9.00
N LEU A 70 7.11 0.08 9.02
CA LEU A 70 5.79 -0.48 8.76
C LEU A 70 5.69 -1.07 7.34
N VAL A 71 6.13 -0.32 6.32
CA VAL A 71 6.09 -0.80 4.92
C VAL A 71 7.13 -1.89 4.66
N ALA A 72 8.26 -1.89 5.37
CA ALA A 72 9.26 -2.94 5.30
C ALA A 72 8.78 -4.25 5.96
N ALA A 73 8.13 -4.17 7.12
CA ALA A 73 7.54 -5.33 7.81
C ALA A 73 6.45 -6.01 6.97
N ARG A 74 5.76 -5.23 6.13
CA ARG A 74 4.80 -5.73 5.13
C ARG A 74 5.45 -6.17 3.81
N GLY A 75 6.77 -6.16 3.72
CA GLY A 75 7.52 -6.59 2.55
C GLY A 75 7.39 -5.69 1.32
N LEU A 76 6.89 -4.45 1.47
CA LEU A 76 6.64 -3.52 0.36
C LEU A 76 7.91 -2.79 -0.07
N VAL A 77 8.79 -2.50 0.89
CA VAL A 77 10.03 -1.76 0.67
C VAL A 77 11.21 -2.57 1.18
N THR A 78 12.32 -2.46 0.49
CA THR A 78 13.62 -2.98 0.92
C THR A 78 14.65 -1.86 0.94
N LYS A 79 15.76 -2.06 1.66
CA LYS A 79 16.90 -1.15 1.73
C LYS A 79 18.18 -1.86 1.30
N ASN A 80 19.13 -1.11 0.78
CA ASN A 80 20.41 -1.66 0.31
C ASN A 80 21.43 -1.95 1.43
N ASP A 81 21.01 -1.81 2.70
CA ASP A 81 21.83 -2.18 3.85
C ASP A 81 21.32 -3.51 4.45
N ASN A 82 22.23 -4.30 5.02
CA ASN A 82 21.92 -5.52 5.77
C ASN A 82 21.72 -5.25 7.28
N GLY A 83 21.68 -3.99 7.69
CA GLY A 83 21.51 -3.57 9.07
C GLY A 83 20.06 -3.72 9.53
N SER A 84 19.86 -3.76 10.85
CA SER A 84 18.51 -3.81 11.42
C SER A 84 17.67 -2.60 10.99
N TRP A 85 16.36 -2.81 10.84
CA TRP A 85 15.41 -1.72 10.69
C TRP A 85 15.22 -0.94 12.00
N ASP A 86 15.64 -1.51 13.13
CA ASP A 86 15.56 -0.90 14.47
C ASP A 86 16.65 0.14 14.74
N SER A 87 17.71 0.12 13.93
CA SER A 87 18.78 1.12 13.98
C SER A 87 18.31 2.48 13.45
N ASP A 88 19.01 3.54 13.85
CA ASP A 88 18.81 4.85 13.22
C ASP A 88 19.07 4.77 11.71
N ALA A 89 18.13 5.30 10.92
CA ALA A 89 18.28 5.35 9.47
C ALA A 89 19.50 6.24 9.11
N ARG A 90 20.52 5.64 8.50
CA ARG A 90 21.67 6.40 7.97
C ARG A 90 21.23 7.15 6.71
N ALA A 91 21.79 8.33 6.48
CA ALA A 91 21.34 9.23 5.41
C ALA A 91 21.60 8.67 4.00
N ASP A 92 22.57 7.78 3.87
CA ASP A 92 23.06 7.13 2.65
C ASP A 92 22.31 5.84 2.29
N VAL A 93 21.44 5.33 3.18
CA VAL A 93 20.65 4.13 2.92
C VAL A 93 19.65 4.40 1.81
N VAL A 94 19.73 3.60 0.74
CA VAL A 94 18.81 3.64 -0.40
C VAL A 94 17.67 2.65 -0.18
N TYR A 95 16.45 3.15 -0.30
CA TYR A 95 15.20 2.40 -0.23
C TYR A 95 14.61 2.23 -1.63
N ARG A 96 13.96 1.08 -1.87
CA ARG A 96 13.25 0.80 -3.12
C ARG A 96 12.04 -0.10 -2.89
N HIS A 97 11.08 -0.04 -3.80
CA HIS A 97 9.98 -0.99 -3.83
C HIS A 97 10.47 -2.42 -4.11
N THR A 98 9.86 -3.38 -3.42
CA THR A 98 9.89 -4.78 -3.84
C THR A 98 8.88 -5.02 -4.96
N ASP A 99 8.85 -6.23 -5.55
CA ASP A 99 7.79 -6.62 -6.48
C ASP A 99 6.40 -6.61 -5.84
N VAL A 100 6.32 -6.89 -4.54
CA VAL A 100 5.06 -6.80 -3.78
C VAL A 100 4.65 -5.35 -3.60
N GLY A 101 5.60 -4.48 -3.22
CA GLY A 101 5.37 -3.04 -3.08
C GLY A 101 4.85 -2.40 -4.36
N ARG A 102 5.46 -2.70 -5.51
CA ARG A 102 5.00 -2.22 -6.82
C ARG A 102 3.55 -2.61 -7.11
N ARG A 103 3.19 -3.88 -6.91
CA ARG A 103 1.81 -4.35 -7.13
C ARG A 103 0.80 -3.65 -6.20
N VAL A 104 1.19 -3.37 -4.96
CA VAL A 104 0.36 -2.63 -4.01
C VAL A 104 0.17 -1.17 -4.47
N VAL A 105 1.23 -0.49 -4.91
CA VAL A 105 1.12 0.87 -5.46
C VAL A 105 0.24 0.91 -6.70
N ASP A 106 0.37 -0.06 -7.60
CA ASP A 106 -0.48 -0.18 -8.78
C ASP A 106 -1.96 -0.36 -8.39
N ALA A 107 -2.23 -1.19 -7.38
CA ALA A 107 -3.58 -1.40 -6.87
C ALA A 107 -4.15 -0.10 -6.26
N LEU A 108 -3.38 0.60 -5.42
CA LEU A 108 -3.78 1.87 -4.81
C LEU A 108 -4.06 2.95 -5.85
N SER A 109 -3.23 3.05 -6.90
CA SER A 109 -3.41 4.01 -7.99
C SER A 109 -4.72 3.77 -8.76
N ARG A 110 -5.07 2.50 -8.98
CA ARG A 110 -6.35 2.13 -9.61
C ARG A 110 -7.53 2.48 -8.72
N PHE A 111 -7.46 2.24 -7.42
CA PHE A 111 -8.52 2.62 -6.48
C PHE A 111 -8.74 4.14 -6.44
N ALA A 112 -7.67 4.94 -6.36
CA ALA A 112 -7.76 6.41 -6.38
C ALA A 112 -8.39 6.93 -7.69
N THR A 113 -8.04 6.29 -8.82
CA THR A 113 -8.64 6.61 -10.12
C THR A 113 -10.16 6.33 -10.12
N TRP A 114 -10.57 5.19 -9.58
CA TRP A 114 -12.00 4.82 -9.50
C TRP A 114 -12.81 5.75 -8.58
N THR A 115 -12.27 6.13 -7.42
CA THR A 115 -12.95 7.08 -6.51
C THR A 115 -13.14 8.45 -7.15
N ASN A 116 -12.19 8.90 -7.98
CA ASN A 116 -12.31 10.16 -8.70
C ASN A 116 -13.41 10.13 -9.78
N ILE A 117 -13.58 9.00 -10.47
CA ILE A 117 -14.64 8.82 -11.49
C ILE A 117 -16.03 8.82 -10.85
N THR A 118 -16.20 8.13 -9.72
CA THR A 118 -17.51 8.01 -9.05
C THR A 118 -17.87 9.23 -8.21
N ALA A 119 -16.88 9.92 -7.62
CA ALA A 119 -17.12 11.22 -6.99
C ALA A 119 -17.49 12.31 -8.02
N GLY A 120 -16.95 12.22 -9.24
CA GLY A 120 -17.26 13.15 -10.34
C GLY A 120 -18.63 12.94 -11.00
N SER A 121 -19.26 11.78 -10.84
CA SER A 121 -20.57 11.48 -11.46
C SER A 121 -21.78 11.85 -10.57
N GLY A 122 -21.54 12.36 -9.36
CA GLY A 122 -22.57 12.73 -8.39
C GLY A 122 -22.93 14.22 -8.38
N SER A 123 -23.31 14.82 -9.51
CA SER A 123 -24.05 16.08 -9.52
C SER A 123 -25.50 15.83 -9.92
N PRO A 124 -26.46 15.78 -8.96
CA PRO A 124 -27.87 15.88 -9.31
C PRO A 124 -28.14 17.32 -9.78
N SER A 125 -28.14 17.51 -11.10
CA SER A 125 -28.70 18.69 -11.73
C SER A 125 -30.18 18.75 -11.37
N ARG A 126 -30.50 19.58 -10.37
CA ARG A 126 -31.87 19.84 -9.90
C ARG A 126 -32.55 20.73 -10.95
N PRO A 127 -33.59 20.27 -11.66
CA PRO A 127 -34.33 21.15 -12.56
C PRO A 127 -35.13 22.16 -11.71
N ARG A 128 -35.08 23.43 -12.13
CA ARG A 128 -35.99 24.49 -11.65
C ARG A 128 -37.33 24.39 -12.36
#